data_AF-A0A1X6ZEA6-F1
#
_entry.id   AF-A0A1X6ZEA6-F1
#
_cell.length_a   1.000
_cell.length_b   1.000
_cell.length_c   1.000
_cell.angle_alpha   90.00
_cell.angle_beta   90.00
_cell.angle_gamma   90.00
#
_symmetry.space_group_name_H-M   'P 1'
#
loop_
_entity.id
_entity.type
_entity.pdbx_description
1 polymer ?
#
loop_
_entity_poly.entity_id
_entity_poly.type
_entity_poly.pdbx_seq_one_letter_code
_entity_poly.pdbx_strand_id
1 'polypeptide(L)'
;MTLSYGKGFETSWGNGWIAVDTALEYRTHDAMFRKLDFTAGLSSQRLLNPLLQIETSYTPDKSLFWRARPSVMIRRPNSPTTWVLGLERNDARSDTGIKFAIWNEF
;
A
#
# COMPACT_ATOMS: atom_id res chain seq x y z
N MET A 1 -4.15 1.82 19.05
CA MET A 1 -3.79 0.40 18.86
C MET A 1 -3.53 0.16 17.39
N THR A 2 -2.56 -0.68 17.05
CA THR A 2 -2.26 -1.08 15.67
C THR A 2 -2.16 -2.60 15.58
N LEU A 3 -2.59 -3.17 14.45
CA LEU A 3 -2.48 -4.59 14.15
C LEU A 3 -1.99 -4.71 12.70
N SER A 4 -0.87 -5.41 12.52
CA SER A 4 -0.24 -5.68 11.23
C SER A 4 -0.24 -7.18 10.96
N TYR A 5 -0.56 -7.57 9.73
CA TYR A 5 -0.53 -8.95 9.26
C TYR A 5 0.07 -9.04 7.86
N GLY A 6 1.21 -9.70 7.73
CA GLY A 6 1.87 -9.95 6.44
C GLY A 6 1.95 -11.45 6.14
N LYS A 7 1.71 -11.83 4.87
CA LYS A 7 1.89 -13.21 4.40
C LYS A 7 2.38 -13.28 2.95
N GLY A 8 3.48 -14.00 2.74
CA GLY A 8 3.93 -14.44 1.43
C GLY A 8 3.17 -15.69 0.94
N PHE A 9 3.03 -15.84 -0.37
CA PHE A 9 2.44 -16.99 -1.03
C PHE A 9 3.07 -17.22 -2.41
N GLU A 10 3.18 -18.47 -2.84
CA GLU A 10 3.67 -18.78 -4.18
C GLU A 10 2.52 -18.75 -5.19
N THR A 11 2.79 -18.25 -6.40
CA THR A 11 1.87 -18.25 -7.53
C THR A 11 2.63 -18.64 -8.80
N SER A 12 1.91 -19.14 -9.82
CA SER A 12 2.48 -19.48 -11.14
C SER A 12 3.16 -18.29 -11.85
N TRP A 13 3.01 -17.07 -11.33
CA TRP A 13 3.66 -15.85 -11.83
C TRP A 13 4.85 -15.37 -10.99
N GLY A 14 5.16 -16.01 -9.84
CA GLY A 14 6.26 -15.64 -8.93
C GLY A 14 5.85 -15.71 -7.46
N ASN A 15 6.61 -15.07 -6.57
CA ASN A 15 6.29 -15.03 -5.14
C ASN A 15 5.42 -13.80 -4.85
N GLY A 16 4.15 -14.03 -4.52
CA GLY A 16 3.25 -12.97 -4.07
C GLY A 16 3.39 -12.68 -2.58
N TRP A 17 2.95 -11.50 -2.17
CA TRP A 17 2.76 -11.16 -0.76
C TRP A 17 1.57 -10.22 -0.58
N ILE A 18 0.92 -10.35 0.57
CA ILE A 18 -0.06 -9.40 1.08
C ILE A 18 0.39 -8.88 2.45
N ALA A 19 0.08 -7.63 2.74
CA ALA A 19 0.17 -6.99 4.04
C ALA A 19 -1.15 -6.25 4.31
N VAL A 20 -1.64 -6.37 5.54
CA VAL A 20 -2.83 -5.68 6.03
C VAL A 20 -2.47 -5.03 7.35
N ASP A 21 -2.50 -3.72 7.37
CA ASP A 21 -2.21 -2.90 8.55
C ASP A 21 -3.49 -2.16 8.94
N THR A 22 -3.83 -2.23 10.22
CA THR A 22 -4.99 -1.51 10.78
C THR A 22 -4.56 -0.67 11.96
N ALA A 23 -5.09 0.54 12.03
CA ALA A 23 -4.85 1.47 13.13
C ALA A 23 -6.18 1.99 13.69
N LEU A 24 -6.27 1.98 15.02
CA LEU A 24 -7.35 2.58 15.79
C LEU A 24 -6.73 3.64 16.70
N GLU A 25 -6.97 4.91 16.39
CA GLU A 25 -6.51 6.07 17.15
C GLU A 25 -7.71 6.71 17.84
N TYR A 26 -7.68 6.74 19.17
CA TYR A 26 -8.63 7.49 19.98
C TYR A 26 -8.08 8.89 20.19
N ARG A 27 -8.67 9.89 19.54
CA ARG A 27 -8.38 11.30 19.85
C ARG A 27 -9.23 11.76 21.03
N THR A 28 -8.68 12.69 21.80
CA THR A 28 -9.16 13.12 23.13
C THR A 28 -10.54 13.81 23.15
N HIS A 29 -11.27 13.84 22.04
CA HIS A 29 -12.60 14.43 21.86
C HIS A 29 -13.43 13.55 20.89
N ASP A 30 -13.80 12.34 21.34
CA ASP A 30 -14.71 11.34 20.73
C ASP A 30 -14.53 10.90 19.25
N ALA A 31 -13.61 11.50 18.50
CA ALA A 31 -13.30 11.11 17.13
C ALA A 31 -12.41 9.84 17.11
N MET A 32 -13.04 8.67 17.03
CA MET A 32 -12.31 7.40 16.81
C MET A 32 -11.89 7.25 15.35
N PHE A 33 -10.62 7.58 15.06
CA PHE A 33 -10.03 7.41 13.74
C PHE A 33 -9.69 5.93 13.49
N ARG A 34 -10.28 5.36 12.45
CA ARG A 34 -9.99 4.01 11.96
C ARG A 34 -9.23 4.13 10.65
N LYS A 35 -8.11 3.42 10.51
CA LYS A 35 -7.39 3.28 9.24
C LYS A 35 -7.16 1.81 8.94
N LEU A 36 -7.31 1.43 7.68
CA LEU A 36 -6.94 0.13 7.13
C LEU A 36 -6.15 0.37 5.85
N ASP A 37 -4.88 -0.02 5.89
CA ASP A 37 -3.99 -0.08 4.75
C ASP A 37 -3.85 -1.55 4.31
N PHE A 38 -4.11 -1.81 3.04
CA PHE A 38 -3.90 -3.08 2.38
C PHE A 38 -2.82 -2.88 1.32
N THR A 39 -1.79 -3.73 1.30
CA THR A 39 -0.79 -3.78 0.23
C THR A 39 -0.68 -5.19 -0.29
N ALA A 40 -0.71 -5.36 -1.60
CA ALA A 40 -0.40 -6.63 -2.26
C ALA A 40 0.66 -6.39 -3.34
N GLY A 41 1.68 -7.25 -3.39
CA GLY A 41 2.73 -7.20 -4.39
C GLY A 41 3.01 -8.57 -4.98
N LEU A 42 3.50 -8.60 -6.21
CA LEU A 42 4.17 -9.77 -6.77
C LEU A 42 5.67 -9.48 -6.86
N SER A 43 6.48 -10.38 -6.34
CA SER A 43 7.94 -10.36 -6.37
C SER A 43 8.42 -11.54 -7.21
N SER A 44 8.63 -11.29 -8.50
CA SER A 44 9.18 -12.24 -9.47
C SER A 44 10.56 -11.81 -9.94
N GLN A 45 11.31 -12.69 -10.60
CA GLN A 45 12.62 -12.36 -11.22
C GLN A 45 12.52 -11.40 -12.42
N ARG A 46 11.32 -10.89 -12.73
CA ARG A 46 11.08 -9.92 -13.80
C ARG A 46 11.55 -8.53 -13.37
N LEU A 47 11.92 -7.70 -14.35
CA LEU A 47 12.26 -6.29 -14.12
C LEU A 47 11.08 -5.49 -13.53
N LEU A 48 9.86 -5.81 -13.98
CA LEU A 48 8.63 -5.12 -13.60
C LEU A 48 7.74 -6.06 -12.79
N ASN A 49 7.30 -5.58 -11.64
CA ASN A 49 6.59 -6.34 -10.61
C ASN A 49 5.40 -5.51 -10.09
N PRO A 50 4.14 -5.95 -10.26
CA PRO A 50 2.99 -5.14 -9.86
C PRO A 50 2.88 -5.01 -8.33
N LEU A 51 2.43 -3.83 -7.89
CA LEU A 51 2.14 -3.49 -6.51
C LEU A 51 0.81 -2.73 -6.45
N LEU A 52 -0.12 -3.16 -5.60
CA LEU A 52 -1.36 -2.45 -5.34
C LEU A 52 -1.40 -2.08 -3.86
N GLN A 53 -1.62 -0.81 -3.57
CA GLN A 53 -1.90 -0.35 -2.21
C GLN A 53 -3.27 0.30 -2.17
N ILE A 54 -4.09 -0.07 -1.18
CA ILE A 54 -5.40 0.51 -0.92
C ILE A 54 -5.39 0.97 0.52
N GLU A 55 -5.74 2.22 0.74
CA GLU A 55 -5.82 2.86 2.04
C GLU A 55 -7.28 3.30 2.24
N THR A 56 -7.86 2.94 3.37
CA THR A 56 -9.20 3.40 3.77
C THR A 56 -9.10 4.00 5.16
N SER A 57 -9.77 5.12 5.37
CA SER A 57 -9.83 5.80 6.66
C SER A 57 -11.23 6.31 6.94
N TYR A 58 -11.63 6.23 8.20
CA TYR A 58 -12.95 6.63 8.68
C TYR A 58 -12.79 7.42 9.98
N THR A 59 -13.50 8.55 10.06
CA THR A 59 -13.52 9.43 11.24
C THR A 59 -14.95 9.93 11.46
N PRO A 60 -15.46 10.06 12.69
CA PRO A 60 -16.85 10.49 12.89
C PRO A 60 -17.18 11.88 12.30
N ASP A 61 -16.21 12.78 12.23
CA ASP A 61 -16.27 14.11 11.63
C ASP A 61 -16.12 14.12 10.10
N LYS A 62 -15.72 13.00 9.50
CA LYS A 62 -15.25 12.91 8.12
C LYS A 62 -15.56 11.55 7.50
N SER A 63 -16.52 11.55 6.56
CA SER A 63 -16.99 10.42 5.76
C SER A 63 -15.87 9.47 5.30
N LEU A 64 -16.20 8.20 5.08
CA LEU A 64 -15.24 7.17 4.65
C LEU A 64 -14.39 7.65 3.46
N PHE A 65 -13.11 7.90 3.71
CA PHE A 65 -12.14 8.20 2.67
C PHE A 65 -11.46 6.91 2.23
N TRP A 66 -11.30 6.75 0.92
CA TRP A 66 -10.49 5.69 0.34
C TRP A 66 -9.47 6.27 -0.63
N ARG A 67 -8.40 5.51 -0.83
CA ARG A 67 -7.28 5.85 -1.70
C ARG A 67 -6.68 4.60 -2.30
N ALA A 68 -6.70 4.47 -3.62
CA ALA A 68 -6.06 3.39 -4.35
C ALA A 68 -4.75 3.88 -5.01
N ARG A 69 -3.73 3.02 -4.97
CA ARG A 69 -2.39 3.27 -5.51
C ARG A 69 -1.91 2.08 -6.35
N PRO A 70 -2.41 1.90 -7.57
CA PRO A 70 -1.80 1.00 -8.52
C PRO A 70 -0.37 1.47 -8.82
N SER A 71 0.60 0.59 -8.62
CA SER A 71 2.04 0.85 -8.71
C SER A 71 2.77 -0.30 -9.40
N VAL A 72 3.97 -0.03 -9.88
CA VAL A 72 4.90 -1.00 -10.44
C VAL A 72 6.25 -0.82 -9.75
N MET A 73 6.74 -1.91 -9.19
CA MET A 73 8.09 -2.07 -8.68
C MET A 73 9.02 -2.40 -9.85
N ILE A 74 10.08 -1.62 -10.02
CA ILE A 74 11.14 -1.81 -10.99
C ILE A 74 12.38 -2.28 -10.22
N ARG A 75 12.68 -3.58 -10.29
CA ARG A 75 13.81 -4.21 -9.59
C ARG A 75 14.65 -5.00 -10.58
N ARG A 76 15.96 -4.76 -10.61
CA ARG A 76 16.89 -5.62 -11.37
C ARG A 76 17.23 -6.86 -10.52
N PRO A 77 17.41 -8.05 -11.13
CA PRO A 77 18.00 -9.19 -10.43
C PRO A 77 19.30 -8.80 -9.72
N ASN A 78 19.48 -9.28 -8.49
CA ASN A 78 20.61 -8.99 -7.60
C ASN A 78 20.83 -7.51 -7.24
N SER A 79 19.87 -6.62 -7.49
CA SER A 79 19.92 -5.24 -6.96
C SER A 79 19.22 -5.16 -5.59
N PRO A 80 19.81 -4.47 -4.60
CA PRO A 80 19.15 -4.14 -3.33
C PRO A 80 18.13 -3.01 -3.48
N THR A 81 18.18 -2.27 -4.60
CA THR A 81 17.32 -1.12 -4.88
C THR A 81 16.13 -1.51 -5.75
N THR A 82 14.94 -1.15 -5.29
CA THR A 82 13.67 -1.26 -6.02
C THR A 82 13.08 0.14 -6.17
N TRP A 83 12.82 0.55 -7.41
CA TRP A 83 12.11 1.79 -7.69
C TRP A 83 10.61 1.49 -7.73
N VAL A 84 9.76 2.39 -7.23
CA VAL A 84 8.32 2.22 -7.23
C VAL A 84 7.68 3.42 -7.91
N LEU A 85 7.07 3.18 -9.06
CA LEU A 85 6.28 4.16 -9.80
C LEU A 85 4.82 3.83 -9.65
N GLY A 86 3.97 4.79 -9.32
CA GLY A 86 2.53 4.54 -9.19
C GLY A 86 1.68 5.73 -9.53
N LEU A 87 0.39 5.48 -9.67
CA LEU A 87 -0.64 6.50 -9.70
C LEU A 87 -1.36 6.48 -8.35
N GLU A 88 -1.85 7.61 -7.89
CA GLU A 88 -2.66 7.74 -6.68
C GLU A 88 -4.01 8.34 -7.06
N ARG A 89 -5.10 7.69 -6.64
CA ARG A 89 -6.45 8.25 -6.73
C ARG A 89 -7.12 8.12 -5.37
N ASN A 90 -7.83 9.15 -4.94
CA ASN A 90 -8.54 9.18 -3.66
C ASN A 90 -9.97 9.67 -3.84
N ASP A 91 -10.80 9.45 -2.82
CA ASP A 91 -12.20 9.88 -2.80
C ASP A 91 -12.35 11.41 -2.65
N ALA A 92 -11.41 12.05 -1.93
CA ALA A 92 -11.47 13.46 -1.58
C ALA A 92 -11.28 14.42 -2.78
N ARG A 93 -10.66 13.96 -3.87
CA ARG A 93 -10.40 14.72 -5.09
C ARG A 93 -10.42 13.81 -6.31
N SER A 94 -11.02 14.30 -7.40
CA SER A 94 -11.00 13.66 -8.73
C SER A 94 -9.60 13.51 -9.34
N ASP A 95 -8.63 14.26 -8.82
CA ASP A 95 -7.28 14.39 -9.38
C ASP A 95 -6.48 13.09 -9.22
N THR A 96 -5.73 12.72 -10.26
CA THR A 96 -4.80 11.59 -10.21
C THR A 96 -3.40 12.09 -9.86
N GLY A 97 -2.90 11.71 -8.69
CA GLY A 97 -1.52 11.95 -8.29
C GLY A 97 -0.54 10.94 -8.89
N ILE A 98 0.75 11.27 -8.86
CA ILE A 98 1.84 10.36 -9.22
C ILE A 98 2.66 10.05 -7.98
N LYS A 99 2.96 8.77 -7.76
CA LYS A 99 3.83 8.28 -6.70
C LYS A 99 5.19 7.89 -7.28
N PHE A 100 6.25 8.38 -6.64
CA PHE A 100 7.62 7.94 -6.87
C PHE A 100 8.24 7.57 -5.52
N ALA A 101 8.82 6.38 -5.40
CA ALA A 101 9.53 5.95 -4.20
C ALA A 101 10.71 5.03 -4.53
N ILE A 102 11.64 4.90 -3.58
CA ILE A 102 12.78 3.99 -3.66
C ILE A 102 12.75 3.14 -2.39
N TRP A 103 12.83 1.82 -2.55
CA TRP A 103 13.00 0.86 -1.46
C TRP A 103 14.41 0.27 -1.58
N ASN A 104 15.16 0.29 -0.48
CA ASN A 104 16.47 -0.35 -0.39
C ASN A 104 16.42 -1.44 0.68
N GLU A 105 16.96 -2.61 0.32
CA GLU A 105 17.34 -3.65 1.25
C GLU A 105 18.77 -3.33 1.77
N PHE A 106 18.98 -3.41 3.08
CA PHE A 106 20.24 -3.10 3.77
C PHE A 106 20.82 -4.36 4.44
#